data_AF-C5L754-F1
#
_entry.id   AF-C5L754-F1
#
_cell.length_a   1.000
_cell.length_b   1.000
_cell.length_c   1.000
_cell.angle_alpha   90.00
_cell.angle_beta   90.00
_cell.angle_gamma   90.00
#
_symmetry.space_group_name_H-M   'P 1'
#
loop_
_entity.id
_entity.type
_entity.pdbx_description
1 polymer ?
#
loop_
_entity_poly.entity_id
_entity_poly.type
_entity_poly.pdbx_seq_one_letter_code
_entity_poly.pdbx_strand_id
1 'polypeptide(L)'
;MNIESNRRQPEPLQLADLRSDLIRQEETVIFALIERAQHKQNLSNYTLCEEIGSCSKLDYFLTETEKLHSRFRRYDMLEEPFTNPKLLPAPLFTEIDDTPQRIVPNTINANTRLKSFYIKNVIPLVCPAGEDKSSASLGASVVRDVTALQAMSRRIHYGKMVAEAKFQAHRELYSELIRQQDADGLMDLLTDSAVEEKLLRRVREKARAYGRDIQTGQLDELWRVEADECASLKVDPDTVVLAYRDLMIPLTKEVQVAYLLRRLDSVVIAVTTGWARVAAVEYTMGQPLNSSPKATGHAMRPQLKVHDSVKCVFDDVASSAVSFGVVPLDSSITGVDIQTLGALIDSHRPSGANLVVCDQITLQPSYTVISLPKSGRPVPLTKASTVITTSLTSKYCRAQISEVPGIKLQLSDTYFEAVEKLIEIVEEDPKAVAVIPTPYLYEMMENYDKDFKSINIPNSELDQVKLQFGILRRPLANPSATGSDRTLIAFNVNHKHGSLMGALDCFRSSQVNLSSLHSFPASTGFDFVAIADGHPDDKQTQDALALLTGSRGGEHEEDKPNWAKVLGCFHVNEENR
;
A
#
# COMPACT_ATOMS: atom_id res chain seq x y z
N MET A 1 -32.90 23.50 20.29
CA MET A 1 -32.47 22.42 21.21
C MET A 1 -31.10 21.98 20.74
N ASN A 2 -30.09 22.18 21.58
CA ASN A 2 -28.72 21.76 21.33
C ASN A 2 -28.67 20.25 21.11
N ILE A 3 -28.31 19.82 19.90
CA ILE A 3 -27.78 18.48 19.69
C ILE A 3 -26.27 18.66 19.64
N GLU A 4 -25.67 18.79 20.83
CA GLU A 4 -24.28 18.39 20.99
C GLU A 4 -24.25 16.89 20.68
N SER A 5 -23.75 16.54 19.50
CA SER A 5 -23.40 15.16 19.19
C SER A 5 -22.32 14.75 20.17
N ASN A 6 -22.75 14.02 21.20
CA ASN A 6 -21.90 13.47 22.25
C ASN A 6 -20.89 12.53 21.60
N ARG A 7 -19.73 13.08 21.23
CA ARG A 7 -18.57 12.41 20.63
C ARG A 7 -18.13 11.32 21.59
N ARG A 8 -18.50 10.06 21.35
CA ARG A 8 -17.87 8.92 22.05
C ARG A 8 -16.44 8.82 21.54
N GLN A 9 -15.49 9.37 22.30
CA GLN A 9 -14.09 9.03 22.11
C GLN A 9 -13.95 7.50 22.23
N PRO A 10 -13.15 6.84 21.38
CA PRO A 10 -12.90 5.41 21.52
C PRO A 10 -12.40 5.13 22.94
N GLU A 11 -13.01 4.15 23.62
CA GLU A 11 -12.58 3.76 24.96
C GLU A 11 -11.10 3.36 24.93
N PRO A 12 -10.32 3.79 25.95
CA PRO A 12 -8.90 3.49 26.01
C PRO A 12 -8.66 1.98 25.96
N LEU A 13 -7.68 1.57 25.17
CA LEU A 13 -7.34 0.18 24.92
C LEU A 13 -6.52 -0.37 26.08
N GLN A 14 -7.09 -1.29 26.87
CA GLN A 14 -6.38 -1.91 27.98
C GLN A 14 -5.84 -3.29 27.61
N LEU A 15 -4.66 -3.63 28.13
CA LEU A 15 -4.07 -4.96 27.94
C LEU A 15 -4.94 -6.09 28.51
N ALA A 16 -5.77 -5.79 29.52
CA ALA A 16 -6.71 -6.75 30.10
C ALA A 16 -7.76 -7.21 29.08
N ASP A 17 -8.28 -6.28 28.27
CA ASP A 17 -9.30 -6.54 27.25
C ASP A 17 -8.77 -7.46 26.14
N LEU A 18 -7.47 -7.33 25.83
CA LEU A 18 -6.80 -8.08 24.76
C LEU A 18 -6.38 -9.48 25.17
N ARG A 19 -6.30 -9.75 26.48
CA ARG A 19 -5.69 -10.98 27.00
C ARG A 19 -6.48 -12.23 26.61
N SER A 20 -7.81 -12.17 26.70
CA SER A 20 -8.69 -13.29 26.32
C SER A 20 -8.57 -13.61 24.83
N ASP A 21 -8.52 -12.59 23.98
CA ASP A 21 -8.36 -12.73 22.53
C ASP A 21 -7.00 -13.32 22.15
N LEU A 22 -5.93 -12.88 22.79
CA LEU A 22 -4.59 -13.42 22.56
C LEU A 22 -4.49 -14.90 22.95
N ILE A 23 -5.15 -15.30 24.04
CA ILE A 23 -5.20 -16.71 24.49
C ILE A 23 -5.99 -17.57 23.51
N ARG A 24 -7.12 -17.06 22.99
CA ARG A 24 -7.92 -17.77 21.97
C ARG A 24 -7.18 -17.92 20.64
N GLN A 25 -6.48 -16.88 20.21
CA GLN A 25 -5.66 -16.94 18.99
C GLN A 25 -4.48 -17.90 19.14
N GLU A 26 -3.90 -18.01 20.34
CA GLU A 26 -2.86 -19.02 20.66
C GLU A 26 -3.39 -20.44 20.43
N GLU A 27 -4.59 -20.76 20.90
CA GLU A 27 -5.22 -22.07 20.67
C GLU A 27 -5.46 -22.32 19.18
N THR A 28 -5.94 -21.31 18.47
CA THR A 28 -6.21 -21.41 17.03
C THR A 28 -4.95 -21.76 16.23
N VAL A 29 -3.81 -21.13 16.55
CA VAL A 29 -2.52 -21.42 15.91
C VAL A 29 -2.06 -22.84 16.25
N ILE A 30 -2.15 -23.25 17.52
CA ILE A 30 -1.76 -24.61 17.95
C ILE A 30 -2.59 -25.66 17.19
N PHE A 31 -3.91 -25.50 17.11
CA PHE A 31 -4.76 -26.43 16.36
C PHE A 31 -4.42 -26.46 14.87
N ALA A 32 -4.17 -25.30 14.26
CA ALA A 32 -3.81 -25.24 12.84
C ALA A 32 -2.48 -25.97 12.55
N LEU A 33 -1.48 -25.85 13.44
CA LEU A 33 -0.22 -26.58 13.31
C LEU A 33 -0.39 -28.08 13.54
N ILE A 34 -1.23 -28.50 14.49
CA ILE A 34 -1.56 -29.91 14.72
C ILE A 34 -2.25 -30.52 13.49
N GLU A 35 -3.18 -29.80 12.87
CA GLU A 35 -3.83 -30.24 11.64
C GLU A 35 -2.86 -30.31 10.46
N ARG A 36 -1.92 -29.36 10.35
CA ARG A 36 -0.91 -29.37 9.27
C ARG A 36 0.07 -30.54 9.40
N ALA A 37 0.42 -30.92 10.63
CA ALA A 37 1.38 -31.99 10.90
C ALA A 37 0.89 -33.40 10.48
N GLN A 38 -0.42 -33.56 10.25
CA GLN A 38 -0.99 -34.82 9.74
C GLN A 38 -0.56 -35.12 8.29
N HIS A 39 0.02 -34.14 7.60
CA HIS A 39 0.53 -34.25 6.23
C HIS A 39 2.05 -34.13 6.20
N LYS A 40 2.69 -34.71 5.19
CA LYS A 40 4.13 -34.55 4.99
C LYS A 40 4.50 -33.13 4.54
N GLN A 41 5.80 -32.87 4.39
CA GLN A 41 6.31 -31.56 3.95
C GLN A 41 5.73 -31.10 2.61
N ASN A 42 5.54 -32.01 1.65
CA ASN A 42 4.87 -31.73 0.36
C ASN A 42 5.46 -30.49 -0.36
N LEU A 43 6.79 -30.48 -0.53
CA LEU A 43 7.53 -29.31 -1.02
C LEU A 43 7.12 -28.87 -2.43
N SER A 44 6.59 -29.77 -3.26
CA SER A 44 6.00 -29.45 -4.56
C SER A 44 4.85 -28.44 -4.52
N ASN A 45 4.20 -28.25 -3.36
CA ASN A 45 3.16 -27.23 -3.20
C ASN A 45 3.71 -25.79 -3.12
N TYR A 46 5.00 -25.64 -2.84
CA TYR A 46 5.67 -24.34 -2.67
C TYR A 46 6.55 -23.95 -3.87
N THR A 47 6.71 -24.85 -4.84
CA THR A 47 7.43 -24.59 -6.10
C THR A 47 6.50 -24.06 -7.18
N LEU A 48 7.06 -23.37 -8.17
CA LEU A 48 6.32 -22.84 -9.31
C LEU A 48 5.64 -23.96 -10.09
N CYS A 49 4.39 -23.73 -10.47
CA CYS A 49 3.59 -24.64 -11.28
C CYS A 49 3.04 -23.88 -12.50
N GLU A 50 3.44 -24.33 -13.70
CA GLU A 50 3.06 -23.67 -14.96
C GLU A 50 1.55 -23.78 -15.24
N GLU A 51 0.91 -24.89 -14.82
CA GLU A 51 -0.52 -25.15 -15.02
C GLU A 51 -1.44 -24.12 -14.34
N ILE A 52 -0.94 -23.42 -13.32
CA ILE A 52 -1.68 -22.41 -12.54
C ILE A 52 -1.11 -21.00 -12.72
N GLY A 53 -0.47 -20.74 -13.87
CA GLY A 53 0.00 -19.40 -14.23
C GLY A 53 1.36 -19.03 -13.61
N SER A 54 2.27 -20.00 -13.47
CA SER A 54 3.64 -19.79 -12.96
C SER A 54 3.68 -19.23 -11.53
N CYS A 55 2.77 -19.68 -10.66
CA CYS A 55 2.82 -19.41 -9.22
C CYS A 55 2.86 -20.73 -8.43
N SER A 56 3.13 -20.67 -7.12
CA SER A 56 3.04 -21.87 -6.28
C SER A 56 1.59 -22.23 -5.96
N LYS A 57 1.29 -23.51 -5.68
CA LYS A 57 -0.06 -23.92 -5.28
C LYS A 57 -0.51 -23.19 -4.02
N LEU A 58 0.40 -22.94 -3.09
CA LEU A 58 0.13 -22.13 -1.90
C LEU A 58 -0.26 -20.69 -2.27
N ASP A 59 0.49 -20.04 -3.15
CA ASP A 59 0.22 -18.65 -3.56
C ASP A 59 -1.11 -18.53 -4.30
N TYR A 60 -1.43 -19.50 -5.16
CA TYR A 60 -2.72 -19.58 -5.84
C TYR A 60 -3.88 -19.70 -4.83
N PHE A 61 -3.78 -20.66 -3.90
CA PHE A 61 -4.82 -20.87 -2.89
C PHE A 61 -4.98 -19.67 -1.94
N LEU A 62 -3.87 -19.05 -1.53
CA LEU A 62 -3.92 -17.79 -0.77
C LEU A 62 -4.67 -16.75 -1.59
N THR A 63 -4.19 -16.42 -2.79
CA THR A 63 -4.77 -15.37 -3.65
C THR A 63 -6.27 -15.54 -3.84
N GLU A 64 -6.73 -16.73 -4.23
CA GLU A 64 -8.17 -16.98 -4.46
C GLU A 64 -9.00 -16.92 -3.17
N THR A 65 -8.46 -17.42 -2.06
CA THR A 65 -9.12 -17.32 -0.74
C THR A 65 -9.22 -15.88 -0.28
N GLU A 66 -8.17 -15.08 -0.50
CA GLU A 66 -8.15 -13.67 -0.12
C GLU A 66 -9.06 -12.83 -1.01
N LYS A 67 -9.15 -13.11 -2.31
CA LYS A 67 -10.14 -12.49 -3.19
C LYS A 67 -11.57 -12.73 -2.71
N LEU A 68 -11.86 -13.95 -2.23
CA LEU A 68 -13.16 -14.25 -1.64
C LEU A 68 -13.37 -13.43 -0.36
N HIS A 69 -12.40 -13.41 0.54
CA HIS A 69 -12.51 -12.68 1.81
C HIS A 69 -12.57 -11.16 1.66
N SER A 70 -11.88 -10.57 0.67
CA SER A 70 -11.88 -9.12 0.44
C SER A 70 -13.26 -8.61 0.02
N ARG A 71 -14.02 -9.41 -0.74
CA ARG A 71 -15.42 -9.11 -1.09
C ARG A 71 -16.32 -8.92 0.13
N PHE A 72 -15.95 -9.54 1.26
CA PHE A 72 -16.64 -9.44 2.55
C PHE A 72 -15.89 -8.55 3.56
N ARG A 73 -15.01 -7.65 3.10
CA ARG A 73 -14.32 -6.64 3.93
C ARG A 73 -13.45 -7.20 5.06
N ARG A 74 -12.98 -8.44 4.94
CA ARG A 74 -12.15 -9.07 5.98
C ARG A 74 -10.87 -8.27 6.30
N TYR A 75 -10.29 -7.63 5.28
CA TYR A 75 -9.02 -6.90 5.35
C TYR A 75 -9.17 -5.40 5.67
N ASP A 76 -10.39 -4.91 5.88
CA ASP A 76 -10.64 -3.52 6.28
C ASP A 76 -10.32 -3.28 7.77
N MET A 77 -10.12 -4.37 8.51
CA MET A 77 -9.81 -4.39 9.95
C MET A 77 -8.32 -4.66 10.18
N LEU A 78 -7.97 -5.28 11.30
CA LEU A 78 -6.59 -5.54 11.72
C LEU A 78 -5.88 -6.65 10.92
N GLU A 79 -6.63 -7.45 10.16
CA GLU A 79 -6.07 -8.57 9.41
C GLU A 79 -5.46 -8.08 8.10
N GLU A 80 -4.21 -8.50 7.85
CA GLU A 80 -3.47 -8.13 6.65
C GLU A 80 -3.49 -9.26 5.63
N PRO A 81 -3.66 -8.99 4.33
CA PRO A 81 -3.58 -10.00 3.28
C PRO A 81 -2.13 -10.40 2.97
N PHE A 82 -1.92 -11.63 2.50
CA PHE A 82 -0.65 -12.12 1.95
C PHE A 82 -0.45 -11.66 0.50
N THR A 83 -1.56 -11.51 -0.21
CA THR A 83 -1.64 -10.97 -1.57
C THR A 83 -1.56 -9.46 -1.52
N ASN A 84 -0.99 -8.87 -2.57
CA ASN A 84 -1.01 -7.42 -2.73
C ASN A 84 -2.47 -6.91 -2.70
N PRO A 85 -2.84 -5.99 -1.78
CA PRO A 85 -4.20 -5.46 -1.68
C PRO A 85 -4.78 -4.94 -3.00
N LYS A 86 -3.93 -4.47 -3.93
CA LYS A 86 -4.35 -3.98 -5.25
C LYS A 86 -4.93 -5.05 -6.16
N LEU A 87 -4.53 -6.31 -5.96
CA LEU A 87 -5.02 -7.45 -6.73
C LEU A 87 -6.34 -8.01 -6.16
N LEU A 88 -6.77 -7.50 -5.00
CA LEU A 88 -7.98 -7.95 -4.34
C LEU A 88 -9.19 -7.17 -4.89
N PRO A 89 -10.31 -7.85 -5.21
CA PRO A 89 -11.52 -7.20 -5.66
C PRO A 89 -12.12 -6.31 -4.57
N ALA A 90 -12.80 -5.26 -5.01
CA ALA A 90 -13.54 -4.36 -4.14
C ALA A 90 -14.64 -5.11 -3.33
N PRO A 91 -14.95 -4.65 -2.11
CA PRO A 91 -16.06 -5.16 -1.31
C PRO A 91 -17.40 -5.16 -2.04
N LEU A 92 -18.20 -6.22 -1.86
CA LEU A 92 -19.56 -6.30 -2.39
C LEU A 92 -20.56 -5.52 -1.53
N PHE A 93 -20.29 -5.40 -0.23
CA PHE A 93 -21.17 -4.76 0.74
C PHE A 93 -20.61 -3.37 1.10
N THR A 94 -21.44 -2.34 0.99
CA THR A 94 -21.05 -0.93 1.21
C THR A 94 -21.25 -0.46 2.65
N GLU A 95 -21.90 -1.25 3.50
CA GLU A 95 -22.13 -0.91 4.91
C GLU A 95 -20.82 -0.95 5.69
N ILE A 96 -20.43 0.20 6.26
CA ILE A 96 -19.28 0.35 7.16
C ILE A 96 -19.82 0.30 8.59
N ASP A 97 -19.33 -0.63 9.40
CA ASP A 97 -19.61 -0.63 10.84
C ASP A 97 -19.00 0.64 11.45
N ASP A 98 -19.83 1.42 12.16
CA ASP A 98 -19.46 2.66 12.88
C ASP A 98 -18.56 2.40 14.11
N THR A 99 -17.95 1.22 14.21
CA THR A 99 -17.03 0.89 15.30
C THR A 99 -15.78 1.76 15.20
N PRO A 100 -15.48 2.59 16.22
CA PRO A 100 -14.35 3.49 16.17
C PRO A 100 -13.04 2.70 16.15
N GLN A 101 -12.17 3.01 15.18
CA GLN A 101 -10.85 2.39 15.07
C GLN A 101 -10.04 2.66 16.34
N ARG A 102 -9.63 1.58 17.03
CA ARG A 102 -8.87 1.65 18.29
C ARG A 102 -7.36 1.80 18.08
N ILE A 103 -6.88 1.74 16.82
CA ILE A 103 -5.47 1.88 16.43
C ILE A 103 -5.31 2.96 15.34
N VAL A 104 -4.11 3.49 15.20
CA VAL A 104 -3.79 4.46 14.14
C VAL A 104 -3.69 3.74 12.79
N PRO A 105 -4.29 4.28 11.70
CA PRO A 105 -4.12 3.76 10.35
C PRO A 105 -2.65 3.58 9.99
N ASN A 106 -2.31 2.43 9.41
CA ASN A 106 -0.92 2.08 9.09
C ASN A 106 -0.88 1.09 7.92
N THR A 107 0.28 0.99 7.27
CA THR A 107 0.53 0.09 6.13
C THR A 107 1.47 -1.06 6.50
N ILE A 108 1.48 -1.47 7.77
CA ILE A 108 2.46 -2.44 8.28
C ILE A 108 1.95 -3.85 8.02
N ASN A 109 2.68 -4.60 7.21
CA ASN A 109 2.34 -5.99 6.88
C ASN A 109 3.61 -6.87 6.91
N ALA A 110 3.63 -7.85 7.80
CA ALA A 110 4.73 -8.80 8.01
C ALA A 110 4.53 -10.13 7.26
N ASN A 111 3.47 -10.27 6.46
CA ASN A 111 3.08 -11.53 5.82
C ASN A 111 4.13 -12.10 4.85
N THR A 112 4.87 -11.25 4.14
CA THR A 112 5.94 -11.69 3.22
C THR A 112 7.03 -12.47 3.98
N ARG A 113 7.44 -11.94 5.13
CA ARG A 113 8.45 -12.57 5.98
C ARG A 113 7.89 -13.78 6.71
N LEU A 114 6.66 -13.70 7.21
CA LEU A 114 5.95 -14.82 7.82
C LEU A 114 5.85 -16.01 6.87
N LYS A 115 5.38 -15.80 5.63
CA LYS A 115 5.25 -16.86 4.61
C LYS A 115 6.60 -17.53 4.34
N SER A 116 7.65 -16.72 4.14
CA SER A 116 9.00 -17.21 3.86
C SER A 116 9.55 -18.08 4.99
N PHE A 117 9.39 -17.65 6.25
CA PHE A 117 9.87 -18.39 7.41
C PHE A 117 9.00 -19.61 7.72
N TYR A 118 7.69 -19.53 7.50
CA TYR A 118 6.78 -20.66 7.63
C TYR A 118 7.22 -21.83 6.73
N ILE A 119 7.47 -21.56 5.45
CA ILE A 119 7.91 -22.58 4.49
C ILE A 119 9.30 -23.12 4.82
N LYS A 120 10.25 -22.24 5.17
CA LYS A 120 11.67 -22.63 5.36
C LYS A 120 11.97 -23.27 6.72
N ASN A 121 11.23 -22.91 7.76
CA ASN A 121 11.55 -23.29 9.14
C ASN A 121 10.41 -24.05 9.81
N VAL A 122 9.16 -23.57 9.71
CA VAL A 122 8.03 -24.20 10.43
C VAL A 122 7.64 -25.54 9.79
N ILE A 123 7.49 -25.60 8.47
CA ILE A 123 7.13 -26.84 7.77
C ILE A 123 8.14 -27.97 8.02
N PRO A 124 9.46 -27.75 7.89
CA PRO A 124 10.44 -28.80 8.18
C PRO A 124 10.48 -29.25 9.63
N LEU A 125 10.12 -28.38 10.58
CA LEU A 125 10.10 -28.69 12.01
C LEU A 125 8.85 -29.49 12.42
N VAL A 126 7.69 -29.13 11.87
CA VAL A 126 6.39 -29.67 12.31
C VAL A 126 5.97 -30.91 11.51
N CYS A 127 6.36 -31.01 10.24
CA CYS A 127 5.83 -32.03 9.32
C CYS A 127 6.88 -33.12 9.02
N PRO A 128 6.46 -34.39 8.91
CA PRO A 128 7.35 -35.48 8.48
C PRO A 128 7.93 -35.25 7.08
N ALA A 129 9.18 -35.65 6.87
CA ALA A 129 9.87 -35.47 5.60
C ALA A 129 9.23 -36.24 4.43
N GLY A 130 9.32 -35.65 3.23
CA GLY A 130 8.89 -36.25 1.96
C GLY A 130 7.56 -35.73 1.45
N GLU A 131 6.97 -36.49 0.52
CA GLU A 131 5.71 -36.16 -0.13
C GLU A 131 4.63 -37.23 0.08
N ASP A 132 3.39 -36.77 0.17
CA ASP A 132 2.21 -37.61 0.21
C ASP A 132 1.93 -38.19 -1.18
N LYS A 133 1.58 -39.48 -1.22
CA LYS A 133 1.39 -40.22 -2.49
C LYS A 133 0.12 -39.83 -3.24
N SER A 134 -0.85 -39.23 -2.56
CA SER A 134 -2.16 -38.88 -3.12
C SER A 134 -2.23 -37.40 -3.43
N SER A 135 -2.69 -37.05 -4.63
CA SER A 135 -2.96 -35.66 -5.03
C SER A 135 -4.00 -34.98 -4.14
N ALA A 136 -4.96 -35.74 -3.58
CA ALA A 136 -5.94 -35.22 -2.63
C ALA A 136 -5.27 -34.79 -1.30
N SER A 137 -4.28 -35.53 -0.83
CA SER A 137 -3.52 -35.18 0.37
C SER A 137 -2.62 -33.95 0.16
N LEU A 138 -2.06 -33.80 -1.05
CA LEU A 138 -1.33 -32.58 -1.44
C LEU A 138 -2.25 -31.35 -1.38
N GLY A 139 -3.46 -31.44 -1.95
CA GLY A 139 -4.45 -30.35 -1.90
C GLY A 139 -4.90 -30.04 -0.46
N ALA A 140 -5.16 -31.06 0.35
CA ALA A 140 -5.53 -30.89 1.76
C ALA A 140 -4.44 -30.15 2.56
N SER A 141 -3.16 -30.48 2.33
CA SER A 141 -2.05 -29.81 3.01
C SER A 141 -1.98 -28.30 2.70
N VAL A 142 -2.28 -27.88 1.47
CA VAL A 142 -2.33 -26.45 1.09
C VAL A 142 -3.46 -25.72 1.83
N VAL A 143 -4.63 -26.34 1.96
CA VAL A 143 -5.75 -25.75 2.72
C VAL A 143 -5.38 -25.58 4.20
N ARG A 144 -4.65 -26.55 4.77
CA ARG A 144 -4.11 -26.45 6.14
C ARG A 144 -3.05 -25.35 6.25
N ASP A 145 -2.18 -25.20 5.26
CA ASP A 145 -1.19 -24.12 5.21
C ASP A 145 -1.85 -22.73 5.22
N VAL A 146 -2.86 -22.52 4.38
CA VAL A 146 -3.63 -21.25 4.35
C VAL A 146 -4.25 -20.95 5.71
N THR A 147 -4.84 -21.97 6.36
CA THR A 147 -5.46 -21.82 7.67
C THR A 147 -4.43 -21.45 8.74
N ALA A 148 -3.27 -22.12 8.75
CA ALA A 148 -2.18 -21.84 9.68
C ALA A 148 -1.60 -20.43 9.46
N LEU A 149 -1.32 -20.07 8.21
CA LEU A 149 -0.79 -18.75 7.85
C LEU A 149 -1.74 -17.61 8.23
N GLN A 150 -3.05 -17.76 7.99
CA GLN A 150 -4.03 -16.76 8.41
C GLN A 150 -4.10 -16.62 9.93
N ALA A 151 -4.08 -17.74 10.67
CA ALA A 151 -4.08 -17.71 12.14
C ALA A 151 -2.81 -17.05 12.70
N MET A 152 -1.64 -17.40 12.15
CA MET A 152 -0.36 -16.81 12.54
C MET A 152 -0.28 -15.33 12.19
N SER A 153 -0.72 -14.94 10.99
CA SER A 153 -0.77 -13.55 10.55
C SER A 153 -1.63 -12.71 11.47
N ARG A 154 -2.85 -13.16 11.77
CA ARG A 154 -3.75 -12.47 12.70
C ARG A 154 -3.07 -12.28 14.05
N ARG A 155 -2.44 -13.32 14.61
CA ARG A 155 -1.77 -13.26 15.91
C ARG A 155 -0.57 -12.31 15.95
N ILE A 156 0.20 -12.25 14.87
CA ILE A 156 1.35 -11.36 14.73
C ILE A 156 0.89 -9.90 14.60
N HIS A 157 -0.06 -9.62 13.70
CA HIS A 157 -0.59 -8.28 13.47
C HIS A 157 -1.46 -7.75 14.62
N TYR A 158 -2.00 -8.64 15.45
CA TYR A 158 -2.60 -8.27 16.74
C TYR A 158 -1.60 -7.53 17.66
N GLY A 159 -0.30 -7.66 17.39
CA GLY A 159 0.75 -6.85 18.00
C GLY A 159 0.52 -5.34 17.88
N LYS A 160 -0.16 -4.84 16.84
CA LYS A 160 -0.49 -3.40 16.70
C LYS A 160 -1.40 -2.91 17.84
N MET A 161 -2.41 -3.72 18.21
CA MET A 161 -3.28 -3.41 19.35
C MET A 161 -2.53 -3.50 20.69
N VAL A 162 -1.63 -4.47 20.82
CA VAL A 162 -0.78 -4.59 22.03
C VAL A 162 0.15 -3.38 22.16
N ALA A 163 0.77 -2.94 21.06
CA ALA A 163 1.59 -1.74 21.02
C ALA A 163 0.79 -0.49 21.39
N GLU A 164 -0.42 -0.34 20.85
CA GLU A 164 -1.30 0.77 21.18
C GLU A 164 -1.67 0.81 22.66
N ALA A 165 -2.03 -0.34 23.26
CA ALA A 165 -2.34 -0.42 24.68
C ALA A 165 -1.13 -0.04 25.56
N LYS A 166 0.07 -0.52 25.19
CA LYS A 166 1.33 -0.17 25.88
C LYS A 166 1.66 1.32 25.74
N PHE A 167 1.49 1.89 24.55
CA PHE A 167 1.68 3.32 24.29
C PHE A 167 0.73 4.18 25.11
N GLN A 168 -0.56 3.82 25.18
CA GLN A 168 -1.54 4.55 25.98
C GLN A 168 -1.24 4.49 27.48
N ALA A 169 -0.73 3.35 27.98
CA ALA A 169 -0.35 3.20 29.38
C ALA A 169 0.89 4.03 29.78
N HIS A 170 1.88 4.16 28.89
CA HIS A 170 3.16 4.84 29.19
C HIS A 170 3.56 5.85 28.10
N ARG A 171 2.65 6.78 27.79
CA ARG A 171 2.78 7.69 26.63
C ARG A 171 4.08 8.48 26.58
N GLU A 172 4.53 9.04 27.69
CA GLU A 172 5.73 9.90 27.72
C GLU A 172 7.00 9.15 27.34
N LEU A 173 7.18 7.96 27.93
CA LEU A 173 8.37 7.13 27.73
C LEU A 173 8.45 6.58 26.30
N TYR A 174 7.34 6.06 25.76
CA TYR A 174 7.30 5.63 24.36
C TYR A 174 7.47 6.83 23.40
N SER A 175 6.87 7.98 23.72
CA SER A 175 6.96 9.15 22.83
C SER A 175 8.39 9.66 22.66
N GLU A 176 9.21 9.58 23.71
CA GLU A 176 10.61 9.98 23.64
C GLU A 176 11.41 9.08 22.70
N LEU A 177 11.31 7.76 22.87
CA LEU A 177 11.98 6.79 22.00
C LEU A 177 11.51 6.88 20.54
N ILE A 178 10.22 7.14 20.32
CA ILE A 178 9.66 7.30 18.97
C ILE A 178 10.21 8.56 18.29
N ARG A 179 10.32 9.69 19.01
CA ARG A 179 10.91 10.93 18.45
C ARG A 179 12.38 10.77 18.11
N GLN A 180 13.11 9.97 18.88
CA GLN A 180 14.51 9.66 18.64
C GLN A 180 14.70 8.59 17.54
N GLN A 181 13.61 8.00 17.03
CA GLN A 181 13.63 6.87 16.08
C GLN A 181 14.46 5.68 16.58
N ASP A 182 14.45 5.46 17.90
CA ASP A 182 15.24 4.41 18.55
C ASP A 182 14.49 3.07 18.52
N ALA A 183 14.68 2.34 17.42
CA ALA A 183 14.07 1.02 17.23
C ALA A 183 14.57 -0.01 18.24
N ASP A 184 15.85 0.06 18.63
CA ASP A 184 16.48 -0.88 19.56
C ASP A 184 15.97 -0.63 20.98
N GLY A 185 15.92 0.64 21.42
CA GLY A 185 15.33 1.01 22.70
C GLY A 185 13.85 0.63 22.82
N LEU A 186 13.08 0.73 21.73
CA LEU A 186 11.71 0.23 21.68
C LEU A 186 11.64 -1.30 21.79
N MET A 187 12.54 -2.03 21.11
CA MET A 187 12.60 -3.49 21.17
C MET A 187 12.92 -4.00 22.58
N ASP A 188 13.87 -3.35 23.26
CA ASP A 188 14.27 -3.68 24.62
C ASP A 188 13.12 -3.42 25.61
N LEU A 189 12.47 -2.26 25.49
CA LEU A 189 11.32 -1.89 26.31
C LEU A 189 10.11 -2.82 26.12
N LEU A 190 9.93 -3.36 24.92
CA LEU A 190 8.83 -4.29 24.63
C LEU A 190 9.12 -5.72 25.09
N THR A 191 10.38 -6.05 25.38
CA THR A 191 10.82 -7.39 25.74
C THR A 191 10.62 -7.64 27.24
N ASP A 192 9.70 -8.56 27.56
CA ASP A 192 9.51 -9.08 28.91
C ASP A 192 9.74 -10.58 28.90
N SER A 193 10.97 -10.98 29.29
CA SER A 193 11.39 -12.37 29.27
C SER A 193 10.54 -13.26 30.19
N ALA A 194 10.00 -12.72 31.29
CA ALA A 194 9.17 -13.49 32.22
C ALA A 194 7.78 -13.77 31.61
N VAL A 195 7.22 -12.84 30.86
CA VAL A 195 5.96 -13.03 30.11
C VAL A 195 6.16 -13.99 28.94
N GLU A 196 7.28 -13.88 28.23
CA GLU A 196 7.64 -14.80 27.13
C GLU A 196 7.81 -16.23 27.64
N GLU A 197 8.49 -16.45 28.77
CA GLU A 197 8.67 -17.79 29.35
C GLU A 197 7.32 -18.41 29.78
N LYS A 198 6.44 -17.60 30.41
CA LYS A 198 5.08 -18.04 30.77
C LYS A 198 4.24 -18.38 29.55
N LEU A 199 4.38 -17.63 28.45
CA LEU A 199 3.74 -17.91 27.17
C LEU A 199 4.21 -19.25 26.61
N LEU A 200 5.52 -19.48 26.53
CA LEU A 200 6.08 -20.73 26.00
C LEU A 200 5.70 -21.95 26.84
N ARG A 201 5.67 -21.81 28.18
CA ARG A 201 5.20 -22.88 29.09
C ARG A 201 3.75 -23.25 28.82
N ARG A 202 2.87 -22.24 28.68
CA ARG A 202 1.46 -22.44 28.38
C ARG A 202 1.25 -23.07 27.01
N VAL A 203 1.98 -22.63 25.99
CA VAL A 203 1.93 -23.21 24.63
C VAL A 203 2.32 -24.69 24.68
N ARG A 204 3.38 -25.04 25.42
CA ARG A 204 3.80 -26.44 25.61
C ARG A 204 2.72 -27.29 26.26
N GLU A 205 2.12 -26.81 27.35
CA GLU A 205 1.05 -27.52 28.06
C GLU A 205 -0.19 -27.72 27.18
N LYS A 206 -0.58 -26.71 26.41
CA LYS A 206 -1.71 -26.80 25.47
C LYS A 206 -1.42 -27.75 24.31
N ALA A 207 -0.24 -27.66 23.70
CA ALA A 207 0.16 -28.57 22.64
C ALA A 207 0.18 -30.03 23.12
N ARG A 208 0.66 -30.28 24.35
CA ARG A 208 0.58 -31.59 25.01
C ARG A 208 -0.87 -32.05 25.22
N ALA A 209 -1.75 -31.15 25.67
CA ALA A 209 -3.15 -31.48 25.93
C ALA A 209 -3.90 -31.83 24.63
N TYR A 210 -3.73 -31.04 23.57
CA TYR A 210 -4.45 -31.22 22.30
C TYR A 210 -3.83 -32.29 21.40
N GLY A 211 -2.54 -32.59 21.56
CA GLY A 211 -1.82 -33.59 20.77
C GLY A 211 -2.07 -35.04 21.19
N ARG A 212 -2.75 -35.28 22.33
CA ARG A 212 -3.09 -36.63 22.83
C ARG A 212 -4.35 -37.18 22.15
N ASP A 213 -4.33 -38.46 21.79
CA ASP A 213 -5.55 -39.18 21.45
C ASP A 213 -6.32 -39.55 22.73
N ILE A 214 -7.54 -39.01 22.87
CA ILE A 214 -8.43 -39.39 23.97
C ILE A 214 -9.09 -40.71 23.59
N GLN A 215 -8.49 -41.84 23.99
CA GLN A 215 -9.15 -43.13 23.88
C GLN A 215 -10.22 -43.25 24.97
N THR A 216 -11.48 -42.97 24.63
CA THR A 216 -12.65 -43.31 25.46
C THR A 216 -12.91 -44.81 25.40
N GLY A 217 -12.05 -45.60 26.03
CA GLY A 217 -12.14 -47.06 25.96
C GLY A 217 -11.12 -47.82 26.79
N GLN A 218 -10.92 -47.47 28.06
CA GLN A 218 -10.62 -48.44 29.14
C GLN A 218 -10.54 -47.71 30.48
N LEU A 219 -11.61 -47.87 31.25
CA LEU A 219 -11.70 -47.51 32.66
C LEU A 219 -11.15 -48.65 33.54
N ASP A 220 -10.23 -49.46 33.03
CA ASP A 220 -9.70 -50.62 33.75
C ASP A 220 -8.19 -50.74 33.61
N GLU A 221 -7.59 -51.10 34.76
CA GLU A 221 -6.18 -51.39 35.01
C GLU A 221 -5.26 -50.19 35.29
N LEU A 222 -5.33 -49.76 36.56
CA LEU A 222 -4.18 -49.25 37.31
C LEU A 222 -2.94 -50.14 37.08
N TRP A 223 -1.78 -49.48 36.95
CA TRP A 223 -0.41 -50.04 36.96
C TRP A 223 0.17 -50.58 35.64
N ARG A 224 0.62 -49.67 34.76
CA ARG A 224 1.94 -49.82 34.11
C ARG A 224 2.72 -48.51 34.10
N VAL A 225 3.95 -48.63 34.58
CA VAL A 225 4.98 -47.60 34.75
C VAL A 225 5.71 -47.39 33.42
N GLU A 226 6.03 -46.13 33.11
CA GLU A 226 7.06 -45.62 32.19
C GLU A 226 7.29 -46.41 30.89
N ALA A 227 6.56 -46.05 29.83
CA ALA A 227 6.95 -46.33 28.45
C ALA A 227 6.54 -45.15 27.54
N ASP A 228 7.54 -44.42 27.03
CA ASP A 228 7.51 -43.39 25.98
C ASP A 228 6.23 -42.56 25.83
N GLU A 229 6.03 -41.55 26.70
CA GLU A 229 4.99 -40.52 26.55
C GLU A 229 5.09 -39.71 25.25
N CYS A 230 6.19 -39.82 24.50
CA CYS A 230 6.42 -39.11 23.25
C CYS A 230 5.90 -39.86 22.01
N ALA A 231 5.61 -41.17 22.11
CA ALA A 231 5.29 -42.00 20.94
C ALA A 231 3.83 -41.90 20.46
N SER A 232 2.93 -41.26 21.22
CA SER A 232 1.49 -41.17 20.91
C SER A 232 0.98 -39.74 20.69
N LEU A 233 1.86 -38.76 20.47
CA LEU A 233 1.47 -37.37 20.25
C LEU A 233 1.41 -37.06 18.75
N LYS A 234 0.31 -36.44 18.30
CA LYS A 234 0.12 -36.02 16.89
C LYS A 234 1.19 -35.04 16.40
N VAL A 235 1.72 -34.23 17.31
CA VAL A 235 2.82 -33.29 17.09
C VAL A 235 3.68 -33.24 18.33
N ASP A 236 5.00 -33.18 18.14
CA ASP A 236 5.93 -32.91 19.23
C ASP A 236 5.68 -31.50 19.80
N PRO A 237 5.26 -31.37 21.06
CA PRO A 237 5.01 -30.07 21.69
C PRO A 237 6.21 -29.12 21.64
N ASP A 238 7.44 -29.65 21.63
CA ASP A 238 8.64 -28.83 21.57
C ASP A 238 8.82 -28.17 20.20
N THR A 239 8.38 -28.79 19.11
CA THR A 239 8.38 -28.16 17.77
C THR A 239 7.46 -26.94 17.70
N VAL A 240 6.28 -27.01 18.33
CA VAL A 240 5.33 -25.87 18.40
C VAL A 240 5.92 -24.74 19.25
N VAL A 241 6.59 -25.08 20.35
CA VAL A 241 7.28 -24.10 21.20
C VAL A 241 8.41 -23.40 20.44
N LEU A 242 9.19 -24.13 19.65
CA LEU A 242 10.25 -23.56 18.80
C LEU A 242 9.67 -22.60 17.76
N ALA A 243 8.57 -22.97 17.09
CA ALA A 243 7.88 -22.07 16.16
C ALA A 243 7.40 -20.79 16.86
N TYR A 244 6.94 -20.86 18.11
CA TYR A 244 6.58 -19.67 18.87
C TYR A 244 7.78 -18.81 19.26
N ARG A 245 8.85 -19.44 19.76
CA ARG A 245 10.07 -18.77 20.23
C ARG A 245 10.83 -18.08 19.11
N ASP A 246 11.00 -18.76 17.97
CA ASP A 246 11.91 -18.34 16.91
C ASP A 246 11.22 -17.53 15.81
N LEU A 247 9.89 -17.61 15.71
CA LEU A 247 9.10 -16.92 14.67
C LEU A 247 8.04 -15.99 15.25
N MET A 248 7.08 -16.52 16.01
CA MET A 248 5.88 -15.76 16.39
C MET A 248 6.23 -14.57 17.29
N ILE A 249 7.01 -14.81 18.36
CA ILE A 249 7.38 -13.77 19.32
C ILE A 249 8.24 -12.67 18.64
N PRO A 250 9.33 -13.00 17.91
CA PRO A 250 10.13 -12.00 17.20
C PRO A 250 9.32 -11.16 16.21
N LEU A 251 8.55 -11.78 15.31
CA LEU A 251 7.76 -11.03 14.32
C LEU A 251 6.68 -10.16 14.98
N THR A 252 6.05 -10.63 16.05
CA THR A 252 5.08 -9.81 16.79
C THR A 252 5.75 -8.58 17.41
N LYS A 253 6.99 -8.69 17.89
CA LYS A 253 7.75 -7.56 18.42
C LYS A 253 8.18 -6.59 17.32
N GLU A 254 8.64 -7.10 16.17
CA GLU A 254 8.93 -6.25 15.00
C GLU A 254 7.72 -5.45 14.54
N VAL A 255 6.52 -6.06 14.49
CA VAL A 255 5.27 -5.35 14.17
C VAL A 255 4.94 -4.29 15.22
N GLN A 256 5.14 -4.57 16.51
CA GLN A 256 4.95 -3.59 17.58
C GLN A 256 5.89 -2.39 17.41
N VAL A 257 7.19 -2.63 17.17
CA VAL A 257 8.19 -1.56 16.96
C VAL A 257 7.85 -0.75 15.72
N ALA A 258 7.57 -1.40 14.58
CA ALA A 258 7.20 -0.73 13.34
C ALA A 258 5.94 0.15 13.49
N TYR A 259 4.97 -0.30 14.30
CA TYR A 259 3.77 0.46 14.63
C TYR A 259 4.11 1.67 15.50
N LEU A 260 4.89 1.49 16.57
CA LEU A 260 5.25 2.57 17.49
C LEU A 260 6.09 3.65 16.81
N LEU A 261 7.05 3.29 15.96
CA LEU A 261 7.88 4.26 15.24
C LEU A 261 7.06 5.22 14.37
N ARG A 262 5.91 4.76 13.86
CA ARG A 262 4.98 5.55 13.03
C ARG A 262 3.79 6.10 13.82
N ARG A 263 3.77 5.89 15.14
CA ARG A 263 2.61 6.19 16.00
C ARG A 263 2.44 7.67 16.29
N LEU A 264 3.54 8.40 16.36
CA LEU A 264 3.56 9.86 16.55
C LEU A 264 3.53 10.63 15.23
N ASP A 265 3.81 9.96 14.12
CA ASP A 265 3.76 10.57 12.81
C ASP A 265 2.29 10.87 12.49
N SER A 266 1.92 12.15 12.45
CA SER A 266 0.97 12.56 11.42
C SER A 266 1.64 12.15 10.11
N VAL A 267 0.96 11.37 9.26
CA VAL A 267 1.50 11.07 7.93
C VAL A 267 1.64 12.41 7.22
N VAL A 268 2.86 12.96 7.20
CA VAL A 268 3.16 14.20 6.52
C VAL A 268 3.51 13.84 5.09
N ILE A 269 2.73 14.35 4.14
CA ILE A 269 2.91 14.04 2.71
C ILE A 269 3.29 15.32 2.01
N ALA A 270 4.44 15.32 1.34
CA ALA A 270 4.79 16.41 0.45
C ALA A 270 4.03 16.23 -0.88
N VAL A 271 3.33 17.26 -1.32
CA VAL A 271 2.50 17.21 -2.53
C VAL A 271 2.68 18.46 -3.36
N THR A 272 2.53 18.33 -4.67
CA THR A 272 2.35 19.52 -5.53
C THR A 272 0.92 20.07 -5.40
N THR A 273 0.68 21.24 -5.98
CA THR A 273 -0.66 21.84 -6.02
C THR A 273 -1.64 21.04 -6.90
N GLY A 274 -2.93 21.34 -6.77
CA GLY A 274 -3.99 20.70 -7.57
C GLY A 274 -4.20 19.22 -7.24
N TRP A 275 -4.41 18.39 -8.27
CA TRP A 275 -4.85 17.00 -8.12
C TRP A 275 -3.88 16.09 -7.34
N ALA A 276 -2.61 16.48 -7.17
CA ALA A 276 -1.68 15.73 -6.32
C ALA A 276 -2.11 15.70 -4.83
N ARG A 277 -2.83 16.73 -4.37
CA ARG A 277 -3.43 16.74 -3.02
C ARG A 277 -4.50 15.67 -2.87
N VAL A 278 -5.37 15.53 -3.88
CA VAL A 278 -6.40 14.49 -3.92
C VAL A 278 -5.72 13.12 -3.96
N ALA A 279 -4.73 12.96 -4.82
CA ALA A 279 -3.98 11.70 -4.97
C ALA A 279 -3.34 11.27 -3.65
N ALA A 280 -2.75 12.19 -2.89
CA ALA A 280 -2.16 11.90 -1.60
C ALA A 280 -3.20 11.42 -0.57
N VAL A 281 -4.36 12.06 -0.52
CA VAL A 281 -5.42 11.66 0.41
C VAL A 281 -6.01 10.32 0.02
N GLU A 282 -6.40 10.12 -1.25
CA GLU A 282 -6.97 8.86 -1.72
C GLU A 282 -5.98 7.70 -1.59
N TYR A 283 -4.70 7.93 -1.88
CA TYR A 283 -3.65 6.93 -1.69
C TYR A 283 -3.50 6.52 -0.22
N THR A 284 -3.58 7.49 0.69
CA THR A 284 -3.42 7.22 2.14
C THR A 284 -4.65 6.55 2.73
N MET A 285 -5.84 6.91 2.26
CA MET A 285 -7.11 6.39 2.77
C MET A 285 -7.54 5.09 2.10
N GLY A 286 -6.99 4.75 0.92
CA GLY A 286 -7.37 3.56 0.16
C GLY A 286 -8.79 3.60 -0.43
N GLN A 287 -9.42 4.79 -0.47
CA GLN A 287 -10.77 4.98 -1.00
C GLN A 287 -10.91 6.33 -1.74
N PRO A 288 -11.83 6.45 -2.72
CA PRO A 288 -12.10 7.69 -3.43
C PRO A 288 -12.77 8.76 -2.55
N LEU A 289 -12.34 10.01 -2.68
CA LEU A 289 -12.86 11.16 -1.93
C LEU A 289 -14.28 11.61 -2.36
N ASN A 290 -14.82 11.03 -3.43
CA ASN A 290 -16.17 11.35 -3.94
C ASN A 290 -17.31 10.78 -3.06
N SER A 291 -16.99 10.05 -2.00
CA SER A 291 -17.96 9.51 -1.04
C SER A 291 -18.25 10.54 0.07
N SER A 292 -19.54 10.80 0.33
CA SER A 292 -20.00 11.77 1.34
C SER A 292 -19.32 11.54 2.71
N PRO A 293 -18.98 12.60 3.48
CA PRO A 293 -18.26 12.48 4.76
C PRO A 293 -18.94 11.61 5.82
N LYS A 294 -20.22 11.29 5.65
CA LYS A 294 -20.93 10.34 6.54
C LYS A 294 -20.41 8.91 6.42
N ALA A 295 -19.68 8.57 5.35
CA ALA A 295 -19.04 7.27 5.16
C ALA A 295 -17.58 7.24 5.67
N THR A 296 -16.91 8.39 5.75
CA THR A 296 -15.53 8.49 6.24
C THR A 296 -15.55 8.82 7.74
N GLY A 297 -15.91 7.84 8.56
CA GLY A 297 -15.79 7.95 10.01
C GLY A 297 -14.34 8.26 10.39
N HIS A 298 -14.10 9.36 11.11
CA HIS A 298 -12.92 9.71 11.94
C HIS A 298 -11.50 9.32 11.48
N ALA A 299 -11.27 8.96 10.21
CA ALA A 299 -9.96 8.67 9.67
C ALA A 299 -9.13 9.97 9.71
N MET A 300 -8.00 9.92 10.41
CA MET A 300 -7.07 11.04 10.52
C MET A 300 -6.63 11.46 9.11
N ARG A 301 -7.10 12.63 8.62
CA ARG A 301 -6.64 13.19 7.34
C ARG A 301 -5.11 13.35 7.41
N PRO A 302 -4.36 12.92 6.38
CA PRO A 302 -2.91 13.12 6.36
C PRO A 302 -2.60 14.61 6.40
N GLN A 303 -1.47 14.95 7.03
CA GLN A 303 -1.01 16.32 7.04
C GLN A 303 -0.32 16.60 5.70
N LEU A 304 -0.88 17.48 4.89
CA LEU A 304 -0.31 17.80 3.58
C LEU A 304 0.65 18.99 3.70
N LYS A 305 1.88 18.81 3.22
CA LYS A 305 2.84 19.88 3.00
C LYS A 305 2.85 20.21 1.50
N VAL A 306 2.12 21.26 1.14
CA VAL A 306 1.88 21.63 -0.26
C VAL A 306 3.01 22.51 -0.77
N HIS A 307 3.51 22.20 -1.96
CA HIS A 307 4.57 22.92 -2.64
C HIS A 307 4.17 23.31 -4.06
N ASP A 308 4.74 24.42 -4.55
CA ASP A 308 4.51 24.92 -5.91
C ASP A 308 5.39 24.24 -6.96
N SER A 309 6.42 23.51 -6.54
CA SER A 309 7.36 22.83 -7.43
C SER A 309 7.59 21.39 -7.02
N VAL A 310 7.68 20.51 -8.02
CA VAL A 310 8.09 19.11 -7.86
C VAL A 310 9.44 19.03 -7.14
N LYS A 311 10.37 19.95 -7.41
CA LYS A 311 11.70 19.95 -6.76
C LYS A 311 11.60 20.05 -5.23
N CYS A 312 10.69 20.87 -4.70
CA CYS A 312 10.52 21.01 -3.25
C CYS A 312 9.98 19.72 -2.62
N VAL A 313 9.12 18.98 -3.33
CA VAL A 313 8.65 17.66 -2.89
C VAL A 313 9.81 16.67 -2.83
N PHE A 314 10.69 16.67 -3.83
CA PHE A 314 11.91 15.87 -3.83
C PHE A 314 12.84 16.24 -2.67
N ASP A 315 13.06 17.53 -2.42
CA ASP A 315 13.92 18.03 -1.33
C ASP A 315 13.38 17.59 0.06
N ASP A 316 12.06 17.59 0.26
CA ASP A 316 11.41 17.13 1.49
C ASP A 316 11.54 15.62 1.70
N VAL A 317 11.34 14.81 0.66
CA VAL A 317 11.53 13.35 0.73
C VAL A 317 13.01 13.01 0.90
N ALA A 318 13.89 13.73 0.21
CA ALA A 318 15.33 13.60 0.30
C ALA A 318 15.88 13.98 1.67
N SER A 319 15.21 14.86 2.43
CA SER A 319 15.60 15.24 3.79
C SER A 319 14.93 14.41 4.88
N SER A 320 14.05 13.46 4.53
CA SER A 320 13.20 12.72 5.47
C SER A 320 12.30 13.62 6.32
N ALA A 321 11.95 14.81 5.82
CA ALA A 321 11.03 15.74 6.47
C ALA A 321 9.55 15.29 6.35
N VAL A 322 9.27 14.35 5.45
CA VAL A 322 7.94 13.81 5.15
C VAL A 322 8.00 12.29 5.01
N SER A 323 6.85 11.62 5.19
CA SER A 323 6.75 10.16 5.09
C SER A 323 6.92 9.68 3.64
N PHE A 324 6.35 10.41 2.68
CA PHE A 324 6.53 10.21 1.24
C PHE A 324 6.09 11.45 0.47
N GLY A 325 6.48 11.51 -0.80
CA GLY A 325 6.04 12.55 -1.73
C GLY A 325 5.03 12.02 -2.74
N VAL A 326 4.12 12.88 -3.20
CA VAL A 326 3.22 12.58 -4.33
C VAL A 326 3.50 13.57 -5.45
N VAL A 327 3.87 13.04 -6.61
CA VAL A 327 4.31 13.82 -7.77
C VAL A 327 3.54 13.39 -9.02
N PRO A 328 3.22 14.32 -9.94
CA PRO A 328 2.60 13.96 -11.21
C PRO A 328 3.54 13.09 -12.05
N LEU A 329 3.03 12.03 -12.69
CA LEU A 329 3.81 11.21 -13.62
C LEU A 329 3.37 11.43 -15.07
N ASP A 330 2.07 11.31 -15.33
CA ASP A 330 1.50 11.43 -16.67
C ASP A 330 0.04 11.86 -16.59
N SER A 331 -0.43 12.52 -17.64
CA SER A 331 -1.86 12.66 -17.88
C SER A 331 -2.18 12.36 -19.34
N SER A 332 -3.33 11.75 -19.59
CA SER A 332 -3.78 11.44 -20.96
C SER A 332 -4.00 12.66 -21.85
N ILE A 333 -3.86 13.90 -21.33
CA ILE A 333 -3.98 15.14 -22.09
C ILE A 333 -2.64 15.84 -22.26
N THR A 334 -1.90 16.05 -21.17
CA THR A 334 -0.63 16.81 -21.20
C THR A 334 0.56 15.93 -21.55
N GLY A 335 0.38 14.61 -21.50
CA GLY A 335 1.47 13.65 -21.52
C GLY A 335 2.28 13.70 -20.23
N VAL A 336 3.43 13.05 -20.29
CA VAL A 336 4.34 12.79 -19.17
C VAL A 336 4.87 14.08 -18.56
N ASP A 337 4.94 14.09 -17.23
CA ASP A 337 5.48 15.20 -16.45
C ASP A 337 7.01 15.23 -16.50
N ILE A 338 7.54 16.03 -17.42
CA ILE A 338 8.97 16.17 -17.68
C ILE A 338 9.71 16.69 -16.45
N GLN A 339 9.07 17.52 -15.60
CA GLN A 339 9.71 18.05 -14.39
C GLN A 339 10.00 16.95 -13.38
N THR A 340 9.05 16.02 -13.21
CA THR A 340 9.19 14.86 -12.33
C THR A 340 10.24 13.89 -12.83
N LEU A 341 10.25 13.58 -14.13
CA LEU A 341 11.28 12.72 -14.72
C LEU A 341 12.68 13.34 -14.62
N GLY A 342 12.81 14.65 -14.87
CA GLY A 342 14.08 15.37 -14.70
C GLY A 342 14.57 15.33 -13.25
N ALA A 343 13.67 15.57 -12.29
CA ALA A 343 14.01 15.48 -10.87
C ALA A 343 14.41 14.06 -10.43
N LEU A 344 13.83 13.00 -11.02
CA LEU A 344 14.26 11.62 -10.79
C LEU A 344 15.67 11.36 -11.34
N ILE A 345 16.01 11.85 -12.52
CA ILE A 345 17.38 11.73 -13.06
C ILE A 345 18.36 12.44 -12.12
N ASP A 346 18.05 13.68 -11.75
CA ASP A 346 18.91 14.48 -10.87
C ASP A 346 19.08 13.83 -9.50
N SER A 347 18.03 13.21 -8.95
CA SER A 347 18.10 12.49 -7.67
C SER A 347 19.04 11.28 -7.71
N HIS A 348 19.30 10.71 -8.89
CA HIS A 348 20.18 9.56 -9.09
C HIS A 348 21.60 9.93 -9.53
N ARG A 349 21.92 11.22 -9.66
CA ARG A 349 23.31 11.67 -9.84
C ARG A 349 24.13 11.41 -8.57
N PRO A 350 25.49 11.41 -8.62
CA PRO A 350 26.34 11.01 -7.49
C PRO A 350 26.09 11.75 -6.16
N SER A 351 25.57 12.98 -6.20
CA SER A 351 25.23 13.80 -5.02
C SER A 351 23.74 13.77 -4.66
N GLY A 352 22.92 12.98 -5.34
CA GLY A 352 21.48 12.91 -5.15
C GLY A 352 21.06 11.84 -4.13
N ALA A 353 19.79 11.90 -3.70
CA ALA A 353 19.23 11.04 -2.66
C ALA A 353 18.74 9.66 -3.17
N ASN A 354 18.96 9.33 -4.46
CA ASN A 354 18.49 8.12 -5.15
C ASN A 354 17.00 7.83 -4.91
N LEU A 355 16.15 8.85 -5.02
CA LEU A 355 14.72 8.71 -4.74
C LEU A 355 14.01 7.93 -5.84
N VAL A 356 13.14 7.00 -5.45
CA VAL A 356 12.43 6.11 -6.37
C VAL A 356 10.93 6.30 -6.32
N VAL A 357 10.26 6.05 -7.45
CA VAL A 357 8.81 5.88 -7.51
C VAL A 357 8.50 4.44 -7.11
N CYS A 358 8.02 4.24 -5.89
CA CYS A 358 7.74 2.90 -5.36
C CYS A 358 6.32 2.42 -5.66
N ASP A 359 5.44 3.36 -6.04
CA ASP A 359 4.06 3.05 -6.32
C ASP A 359 3.40 4.13 -7.18
N GLN A 360 2.20 3.85 -7.68
CA GLN A 360 1.38 4.77 -8.47
C GLN A 360 -0.08 4.75 -8.02
N ILE A 361 -0.73 5.91 -8.15
CA ILE A 361 -2.19 6.07 -8.09
C ILE A 361 -2.69 6.73 -9.39
N THR A 362 -3.81 6.22 -9.91
CA THR A 362 -4.49 6.78 -11.07
C THR A 362 -5.81 7.37 -10.62
N LEU A 363 -6.03 8.65 -10.93
CA LEU A 363 -7.26 9.36 -10.65
C LEU A 363 -8.04 9.63 -11.93
N GLN A 364 -9.36 9.55 -11.83
CA GLN A 364 -10.27 10.07 -12.84
C GLN A 364 -10.72 11.47 -12.40
N PRO A 365 -10.39 12.53 -13.15
CA PRO A 365 -10.72 13.89 -12.75
C PRO A 365 -12.23 14.12 -12.86
N SER A 366 -12.79 14.69 -11.81
CA SER A 366 -14.18 15.14 -11.75
C SER A 366 -14.21 16.61 -11.34
N TYR A 367 -15.08 17.39 -11.98
CA TYR A 367 -15.21 18.82 -11.70
C TYR A 367 -16.65 19.17 -11.37
N THR A 368 -16.80 20.15 -10.49
CA THR A 368 -18.09 20.71 -10.10
C THR A 368 -18.07 22.22 -10.31
N VAL A 369 -19.21 22.74 -10.76
CA VAL A 369 -19.49 24.18 -10.77
C VAL A 369 -19.98 24.55 -9.39
N ILE A 370 -19.32 25.50 -8.73
CA ILE A 370 -19.77 26.07 -7.46
C ILE A 370 -20.31 27.48 -7.68
N SER A 371 -21.33 27.82 -6.91
CA SER A 371 -22.01 29.12 -6.94
C SER A 371 -22.48 29.52 -5.54
N LEU A 372 -22.66 30.83 -5.32
CA LEU A 372 -23.21 31.40 -4.08
C LEU A 372 -24.49 32.23 -4.36
N PRO A 373 -25.57 31.60 -4.81
CA PRO A 373 -26.78 32.31 -5.25
C PRO A 373 -27.64 32.77 -4.07
N LYS A 374 -28.11 34.03 -4.10
CA LYS A 374 -29.09 34.57 -3.12
C LYS A 374 -30.42 33.79 -3.09
N SER A 375 -30.75 33.09 -4.17
CA SER A 375 -31.96 32.27 -4.30
C SER A 375 -31.87 30.90 -3.63
N GLY A 376 -30.68 30.49 -3.17
CA GLY A 376 -30.41 29.17 -2.60
C GLY A 376 -30.36 28.02 -3.62
N ARG A 377 -30.61 28.27 -4.92
CA ARG A 377 -30.55 27.25 -5.98
C ARG A 377 -29.28 27.41 -6.81
N PRO A 378 -28.53 26.32 -7.10
CA PRO A 378 -27.27 26.41 -7.81
C PRO A 378 -27.41 27.05 -9.20
N VAL A 379 -26.39 27.80 -9.60
CA VAL A 379 -26.30 28.40 -10.94
C VAL A 379 -25.65 27.37 -11.89
N PRO A 380 -26.38 26.85 -12.89
CA PRO A 380 -25.79 25.95 -13.87
C PRO A 380 -24.83 26.72 -14.79
N LEU A 381 -23.82 26.03 -15.32
CA LEU A 381 -22.82 26.61 -16.23
C LEU A 381 -23.47 27.32 -17.44
N THR A 382 -24.55 26.76 -17.98
CA THR A 382 -25.32 27.31 -19.11
C THR A 382 -25.96 28.69 -18.84
N LYS A 383 -26.05 29.10 -17.58
CA LYS A 383 -26.60 30.40 -17.15
C LYS A 383 -25.55 31.30 -16.50
N ALA A 384 -24.29 30.87 -16.46
CA ALA A 384 -23.21 31.62 -15.87
C ALA A 384 -22.83 32.82 -16.76
N SER A 385 -22.58 33.96 -16.13
CA SER A 385 -22.03 35.18 -16.75
C SER A 385 -20.51 35.17 -16.74
N THR A 386 -19.93 34.75 -15.62
CA THR A 386 -18.48 34.69 -15.38
C THR A 386 -18.11 33.30 -14.87
N VAL A 387 -17.05 32.71 -15.43
CA VAL A 387 -16.45 31.44 -14.96
C VAL A 387 -15.05 31.71 -14.47
N ILE A 388 -14.77 31.34 -13.23
CA ILE A 388 -13.47 31.48 -12.58
C ILE A 388 -12.87 30.09 -12.38
N THR A 389 -11.69 29.83 -12.93
CA THR A 389 -11.03 28.53 -12.78
C THR A 389 -9.53 28.59 -13.07
N THR A 390 -8.81 27.47 -12.95
CA THR A 390 -7.39 27.40 -13.28
C THR A 390 -7.15 27.22 -14.78
N SER A 391 -5.95 27.56 -15.24
CA SER A 391 -5.55 27.34 -16.64
C SER A 391 -5.72 25.88 -17.06
N LEU A 392 -5.38 24.93 -16.19
CA LEU A 392 -5.51 23.49 -16.46
C LEU A 392 -6.98 23.06 -16.57
N THR A 393 -7.84 23.45 -15.63
CA THR A 393 -9.29 23.13 -15.69
C THR A 393 -9.97 23.79 -16.87
N SER A 394 -9.56 24.99 -17.25
CA SER A 394 -10.09 25.64 -18.46
C SER A 394 -9.80 24.83 -19.73
N LYS A 395 -8.71 24.04 -19.77
CA LYS A 395 -8.45 23.09 -20.85
C LYS A 395 -9.40 21.89 -20.77
N TYR A 396 -9.59 21.33 -19.58
CA TYR A 396 -10.46 20.15 -19.35
C TYR A 396 -11.95 20.43 -19.60
N CYS A 397 -12.43 21.63 -19.30
CA CYS A 397 -13.83 22.02 -19.44
C CYS A 397 -14.07 22.96 -20.63
N ARG A 398 -13.14 23.02 -21.59
CA ARG A 398 -13.19 23.98 -22.69
C ARG A 398 -14.46 23.85 -23.52
N ALA A 399 -14.85 22.63 -23.88
CA ALA A 399 -16.04 22.37 -24.68
C ALA A 399 -17.29 22.98 -24.02
N GLN A 400 -17.52 22.65 -22.76
CA GLN A 400 -18.68 23.12 -21.98
C GLN A 400 -18.66 24.63 -21.74
N ILE A 401 -17.49 25.22 -21.50
CA ILE A 401 -17.37 26.68 -21.31
C ILE A 401 -17.64 27.41 -22.64
N SER A 402 -17.16 26.86 -23.76
CA SER A 402 -17.32 27.50 -25.09
C SER A 402 -18.74 27.48 -25.65
N GLU A 403 -19.58 26.55 -25.18
CA GLU A 403 -21.00 26.45 -25.58
C GLU A 403 -21.85 27.61 -25.02
N VAL A 404 -21.35 28.37 -24.04
CA VAL A 404 -22.09 29.44 -23.39
C VAL A 404 -21.76 30.79 -24.04
N PRO A 405 -22.69 31.40 -24.80
CA PRO A 405 -22.41 32.65 -25.50
C PRO A 405 -22.27 33.82 -24.53
N GLY A 406 -21.18 34.57 -24.67
CA GLY A 406 -20.91 35.80 -23.89
C GLY A 406 -20.31 35.57 -22.50
N ILE A 407 -19.84 34.35 -22.20
CA ILE A 407 -19.25 34.01 -20.90
C ILE A 407 -17.87 34.68 -20.73
N LYS A 408 -17.64 35.30 -19.56
CA LYS A 408 -16.33 35.87 -19.20
C LYS A 408 -15.50 34.82 -18.47
N LEU A 409 -14.46 34.30 -19.10
CA LEU A 409 -13.50 33.39 -18.46
C LEU A 409 -12.44 34.18 -17.69
N GLN A 410 -12.31 33.92 -16.39
CA GLN A 410 -11.25 34.45 -15.54
C GLN A 410 -10.35 33.33 -15.05
N LEU A 411 -9.05 33.45 -15.30
CA LEU A 411 -8.06 32.49 -14.87
C LEU A 411 -7.48 32.88 -13.51
N SER A 412 -7.23 31.86 -12.68
CA SER A 412 -6.51 31.98 -11.41
C SER A 412 -5.40 30.94 -11.35
N ASP A 413 -4.41 31.19 -10.50
CA ASP A 413 -3.27 30.29 -10.37
C ASP A 413 -3.64 29.06 -9.54
N THR A 414 -4.55 29.23 -8.57
CA THR A 414 -5.04 28.13 -7.72
C THR A 414 -6.57 28.06 -7.66
N TYR A 415 -7.09 26.90 -7.26
CA TYR A 415 -8.52 26.74 -6.99
C TYR A 415 -8.99 27.52 -5.76
N PHE A 416 -8.12 27.76 -4.78
CA PHE A 416 -8.43 28.59 -3.61
C PHE A 416 -8.64 30.03 -4.02
N GLU A 417 -7.72 30.59 -4.81
CA GLU A 417 -7.84 31.93 -5.36
C GLU A 417 -9.08 32.07 -6.26
N ALA A 418 -9.41 31.03 -7.05
CA ALA A 418 -10.63 31.02 -7.85
C ALA A 418 -11.91 31.11 -6.99
N VAL A 419 -11.91 30.49 -5.81
CA VAL A 419 -13.01 30.54 -4.84
C VAL A 419 -13.06 31.89 -4.14
N GLU A 420 -11.92 32.45 -3.73
CA GLU A 420 -11.83 33.79 -3.14
C GLU A 420 -12.39 34.84 -4.09
N LYS A 421 -11.97 34.82 -5.36
CA LYS A 421 -12.52 35.71 -6.39
C LYS A 421 -14.02 35.50 -6.56
N LEU A 422 -14.52 34.25 -6.56
CA LEU A 422 -15.96 34.01 -6.61
C LEU A 422 -16.69 34.67 -5.44
N ILE A 423 -16.17 34.56 -4.23
CA ILE A 423 -16.76 35.17 -3.03
C ILE A 423 -16.78 36.70 -3.18
N GLU A 424 -15.74 37.31 -3.74
CA GLU A 424 -15.66 38.75 -3.96
C GLU A 424 -16.65 39.23 -5.03
N ILE A 425 -16.73 38.56 -6.18
CA ILE A 425 -17.52 39.09 -7.31
C ILE A 425 -19.01 38.79 -7.17
N VAL A 426 -19.41 37.80 -6.37
CA VAL A 426 -20.82 37.34 -6.36
C VAL A 426 -21.82 38.43 -5.93
N GLU A 427 -21.37 39.46 -5.21
CA GLU A 427 -22.21 40.59 -4.85
C GLU A 427 -22.58 41.45 -6.06
N GLU A 428 -21.62 41.68 -6.97
CA GLU A 428 -21.79 42.46 -8.20
C GLU A 428 -22.36 41.61 -9.35
N ASP A 429 -21.93 40.35 -9.44
CA ASP A 429 -22.33 39.38 -10.46
C ASP A 429 -22.89 38.10 -9.80
N PRO A 430 -24.20 38.07 -9.46
CA PRO A 430 -24.85 36.92 -8.82
C PRO A 430 -24.88 35.63 -9.66
N LYS A 431 -24.49 35.72 -10.94
CA LYS A 431 -24.40 34.59 -11.88
C LYS A 431 -22.96 34.13 -12.10
N ALA A 432 -21.99 34.70 -11.37
CA ALA A 432 -20.63 34.20 -11.34
C ALA A 432 -20.57 32.79 -10.75
N VAL A 433 -19.71 31.97 -11.34
CA VAL A 433 -19.45 30.60 -10.87
C VAL A 433 -17.94 30.33 -10.88
N ALA A 434 -17.51 29.39 -10.05
CA ALA A 434 -16.17 28.82 -10.14
C ALA A 434 -16.24 27.34 -10.51
N VAL A 435 -15.26 26.86 -11.27
CA VAL A 435 -15.11 25.43 -11.59
C VAL A 435 -13.93 24.88 -10.81
N ILE A 436 -14.19 23.91 -9.94
CA ILE A 436 -13.18 23.29 -9.07
C ILE A 436 -13.27 21.75 -9.15
N PRO A 437 -12.20 21.02 -8.79
CA PRO A 437 -12.25 19.58 -8.59
C PRO A 437 -13.36 19.24 -7.60
N THR A 438 -14.19 18.24 -7.90
CA THR A 438 -15.28 17.81 -7.02
C THR A 438 -14.79 17.47 -5.59
N PRO A 439 -13.64 16.79 -5.41
CA PRO A 439 -13.11 16.52 -4.07
C PRO A 439 -12.79 17.77 -3.24
N TYR A 440 -12.59 18.93 -3.88
CA TYR A 440 -12.27 20.19 -3.17
C TYR A 440 -13.49 20.86 -2.57
N LEU A 441 -14.71 20.50 -3.01
CA LEU A 441 -15.93 21.19 -2.58
C LEU A 441 -16.05 21.28 -1.05
N TYR A 442 -15.85 20.16 -0.36
CA TYR A 442 -15.95 20.11 1.10
C TYR A 442 -14.85 20.91 1.80
N GLU A 443 -13.62 20.82 1.30
CA GLU A 443 -12.51 21.61 1.82
C GLU A 443 -12.78 23.12 1.69
N MET A 444 -13.36 23.55 0.57
CA MET A 444 -13.74 24.96 0.38
C MET A 444 -14.90 25.36 1.32
N MET A 445 -15.90 24.50 1.52
CA MET A 445 -16.99 24.78 2.46
C MET A 445 -16.50 24.92 3.90
N GLU A 446 -15.59 24.05 4.34
CA GLU A 446 -14.98 24.08 5.67
C GLU A 446 -14.12 25.34 5.88
N ASN A 447 -13.29 25.70 4.90
CA ASN A 447 -12.34 26.80 5.03
C ASN A 447 -12.99 28.19 5.00
N TYR A 448 -14.06 28.38 4.23
CA TYR A 448 -14.70 29.68 4.05
C TYR A 448 -16.00 29.88 4.83
N ASP A 449 -16.54 28.83 5.46
CA ASP A 449 -17.83 28.85 6.17
C ASP A 449 -18.97 29.43 5.29
N LYS A 450 -19.03 28.95 4.04
CA LYS A 450 -20.04 29.36 3.03
C LYS A 450 -20.84 28.16 2.54
N ASP A 451 -22.15 28.36 2.36
CA ASP A 451 -23.07 27.37 1.79
C ASP A 451 -23.00 27.36 0.25
N PHE A 452 -21.86 26.89 -0.29
CA PHE A 452 -21.68 26.72 -1.72
C PHE A 452 -22.71 25.75 -2.30
N LYS A 453 -23.34 26.15 -3.41
CA LYS A 453 -24.21 25.28 -4.20
C LYS A 453 -23.43 24.73 -5.38
N SER A 454 -23.42 23.40 -5.51
CA SER A 454 -22.65 22.69 -6.53
C SER A 454 -23.53 22.00 -7.57
N ILE A 455 -23.03 21.95 -8.81
CA ILE A 455 -23.54 21.11 -9.90
C ILE A 455 -22.35 20.40 -10.55
N ASN A 456 -22.34 19.06 -10.54
CA ASN A 456 -21.32 18.29 -11.23
C ASN A 456 -21.38 18.58 -12.74
N ILE A 457 -20.21 18.69 -13.36
CA ILE A 457 -20.11 18.85 -14.82
C ILE A 457 -20.16 17.45 -15.44
N PRO A 458 -21.25 17.05 -16.12
CA PRO A 458 -21.25 15.83 -16.90
C PRO A 458 -20.29 16.03 -18.07
N ASN A 459 -19.26 15.19 -18.16
CA ASN A 459 -18.28 15.32 -19.22
C ASN A 459 -17.81 13.94 -19.68
N SER A 460 -18.43 13.44 -20.76
CA SER A 460 -18.02 12.19 -21.41
C SER A 460 -16.58 12.25 -21.95
N GLU A 461 -16.04 13.44 -22.22
CA GLU A 461 -14.63 13.61 -22.60
C GLU A 461 -13.70 13.43 -21.40
N LEU A 462 -14.15 13.70 -20.17
CA LEU A 462 -13.37 13.45 -18.94
C LEU A 462 -13.38 11.99 -18.51
N ASP A 463 -14.35 11.18 -18.98
CA ASP A 463 -14.42 9.76 -18.64
C ASP A 463 -13.20 8.97 -19.14
N GLN A 464 -12.56 9.46 -20.20
CA GLN A 464 -11.33 8.86 -20.74
C GLN A 464 -10.06 9.49 -20.16
N VAL A 465 -10.20 10.55 -19.34
CA VAL A 465 -9.04 11.25 -18.79
C VAL A 465 -8.52 10.53 -17.56
N LYS A 466 -7.21 10.24 -17.58
CA LYS A 466 -6.52 9.59 -16.47
C LYS A 466 -5.37 10.48 -16.03
N LEU A 467 -5.33 10.80 -14.74
CA LEU A 467 -4.23 11.50 -14.09
C LEU A 467 -3.42 10.49 -13.29
N GLN A 468 -2.13 10.38 -13.58
CA GLN A 468 -1.24 9.42 -12.94
C GLN A 468 -0.27 10.15 -12.01
N PHE A 469 -0.20 9.69 -10.76
CA PHE A 469 0.69 10.24 -9.74
C PHE A 469 1.58 9.15 -9.16
N GLY A 470 2.86 9.46 -9.02
CA GLY A 470 3.88 8.59 -8.45
C GLY A 470 4.07 8.85 -6.96
N ILE A 471 4.27 7.77 -6.21
CA ILE A 471 4.61 7.78 -4.80
C ILE A 471 6.12 7.74 -4.66
N LEU A 472 6.69 8.88 -4.28
CA LEU A 472 8.13 9.10 -4.18
C LEU A 472 8.63 8.75 -2.79
N ARG A 473 9.65 7.89 -2.71
CA ARG A 473 10.30 7.49 -1.45
C ARG A 473 11.81 7.35 -1.61
N ARG A 474 12.49 7.25 -0.46
CA ARG A 474 13.85 6.71 -0.43
C ARG A 474 13.81 5.19 -0.67
N PRO A 475 14.84 4.61 -1.31
CA PRO A 475 14.87 3.20 -1.64
C PRO A 475 15.07 2.35 -0.37
N LEU A 476 14.14 1.46 -0.07
CA LEU A 476 14.29 0.41 0.97
C LEU A 476 14.35 -0.99 0.35
N ALA A 477 13.53 -1.25 -0.68
CA ALA A 477 13.53 -2.43 -1.54
C ALA A 477 12.58 -2.18 -2.73
N ASN A 478 12.71 -2.95 -3.81
CA ASN A 478 11.67 -2.98 -4.85
C ASN A 478 10.37 -3.53 -4.25
N PRO A 479 9.19 -3.05 -4.72
CA PRO A 479 7.93 -3.71 -4.40
C PRO A 479 7.96 -5.18 -4.88
N SER A 480 7.06 -6.02 -4.37
CA SER A 480 6.95 -7.39 -4.89
C SER A 480 6.31 -7.38 -6.27
N ALA A 481 6.86 -8.18 -7.20
CA ALA A 481 6.32 -8.34 -8.54
C ALA A 481 4.82 -8.71 -8.50
N THR A 482 4.03 -7.97 -9.27
CA THR A 482 2.58 -8.15 -9.40
C THR A 482 2.22 -8.88 -10.69
N GLY A 483 3.15 -9.01 -11.63
CA GLY A 483 2.92 -9.60 -12.96
C GLY A 483 2.29 -8.64 -13.96
N SER A 484 1.95 -7.42 -13.53
CA SER A 484 1.52 -6.31 -14.38
C SER A 484 2.21 -5.04 -13.89
N ASP A 485 3.54 -5.09 -13.86
CA ASP A 485 4.39 -3.99 -13.41
C ASP A 485 4.93 -3.19 -14.58
N ARG A 486 5.20 -1.92 -14.33
CA ARG A 486 6.05 -1.09 -15.19
C ARG A 486 7.24 -0.59 -14.40
N THR A 487 8.38 -0.55 -15.08
CA THR A 487 9.66 -0.08 -14.54
C THR A 487 10.06 1.22 -15.23
N LEU A 488 10.36 2.25 -14.44
CA LEU A 488 11.02 3.46 -14.92
C LEU A 488 12.54 3.20 -14.99
N ILE A 489 13.11 3.30 -16.18
CA ILE A 489 14.54 3.07 -16.42
C ILE A 489 15.15 4.34 -17.00
N ALA A 490 16.12 4.92 -16.30
CA ALA A 490 16.96 5.98 -16.83
C ALA A 490 18.26 5.43 -17.38
N PHE A 491 18.72 5.92 -18.52
CA PHE A 491 20.01 5.57 -19.10
C PHE A 491 20.59 6.71 -19.94
N ASN A 492 21.91 6.84 -19.96
CA ASN A 492 22.60 7.86 -20.76
C ASN A 492 23.28 7.23 -21.95
N VAL A 493 23.04 7.71 -23.17
CA VAL A 493 23.74 7.20 -24.35
C VAL A 493 24.90 8.13 -24.76
N ASN A 494 25.96 7.54 -25.29
CA ASN A 494 27.05 8.29 -25.89
C ASN A 494 26.57 9.07 -27.12
N HIS A 495 27.15 10.24 -27.36
CA HIS A 495 26.83 11.04 -28.55
C HIS A 495 27.59 10.52 -29.77
N LYS A 496 27.24 9.32 -30.23
CA LYS A 496 27.77 8.68 -31.44
C LYS A 496 26.61 8.17 -32.31
N HIS A 497 26.93 7.89 -33.57
CA HIS A 497 25.97 7.30 -34.51
C HIS A 497 25.51 5.93 -34.00
N GLY A 498 24.21 5.66 -34.02
CA GLY A 498 23.64 4.35 -33.65
C GLY A 498 23.49 4.08 -32.15
N SER A 499 24.07 4.89 -31.24
CA SER A 499 24.07 4.56 -29.79
C SER A 499 22.68 4.46 -29.15
N LEU A 500 21.71 5.28 -29.57
CA LEU A 500 20.32 5.14 -29.10
C LEU A 500 19.68 3.85 -29.64
N MET A 501 19.95 3.50 -30.90
CA MET A 501 19.44 2.25 -31.48
C MET A 501 20.01 1.04 -30.73
N GLY A 502 21.31 1.04 -30.43
CA GLY A 502 21.94 -0.01 -29.63
C GLY A 502 21.35 -0.15 -28.22
N ALA A 503 21.01 0.97 -27.57
CA ALA A 503 20.30 0.94 -26.28
C ALA A 503 18.88 0.36 -26.41
N LEU A 504 18.13 0.72 -27.46
CA LEU A 504 16.79 0.17 -27.72
C LEU A 504 16.83 -1.32 -28.12
N ASP A 505 17.87 -1.74 -28.83
CA ASP A 505 18.08 -3.15 -29.20
C ASP A 505 18.29 -4.03 -27.95
N CYS A 506 18.84 -3.49 -26.86
CA CYS A 506 18.94 -4.22 -25.57
C CYS A 506 17.56 -4.64 -25.05
N PHE A 507 16.56 -3.75 -25.13
CA PHE A 507 15.19 -4.06 -24.71
C PHE A 507 14.52 -5.03 -25.67
N ARG A 508 14.71 -4.82 -26.98
CA ARG A 508 14.18 -5.70 -28.03
C ARG A 508 14.69 -7.14 -27.90
N SER A 509 16.00 -7.32 -27.72
CA SER A 509 16.62 -8.65 -27.59
C SER A 509 16.15 -9.40 -26.34
N SER A 510 15.83 -8.66 -25.28
CA SER A 510 15.27 -9.23 -24.04
C SER A 510 13.74 -9.34 -24.06
N GLN A 511 13.09 -9.00 -25.18
CA GLN A 511 11.63 -9.00 -25.35
C GLN A 511 10.88 -8.09 -24.35
N VAL A 512 11.50 -6.98 -23.97
CA VAL A 512 10.90 -5.97 -23.08
C VAL A 512 10.27 -4.86 -23.91
N ASN A 513 8.97 -4.66 -23.76
CA ASN A 513 8.25 -3.57 -24.43
C ASN A 513 8.47 -2.23 -23.72
N LEU A 514 8.53 -1.14 -24.49
CA LEU A 514 8.64 0.22 -23.97
C LEU A 514 7.33 0.98 -24.25
N SER A 515 6.68 1.46 -23.19
CA SER A 515 5.46 2.27 -23.27
C SER A 515 5.76 3.73 -23.62
N SER A 516 6.90 4.26 -23.18
CA SER A 516 7.32 5.62 -23.53
C SER A 516 8.84 5.77 -23.46
N LEU A 517 9.35 6.81 -24.14
CA LEU A 517 10.76 7.17 -24.15
C LEU A 517 10.88 8.70 -24.20
N HIS A 518 11.56 9.28 -23.21
CA HIS A 518 11.76 10.72 -23.08
C HIS A 518 13.25 11.04 -23.00
N SER A 519 13.68 12.09 -23.68
CA SER A 519 15.08 12.53 -23.72
C SER A 519 15.28 13.82 -22.94
N PHE A 520 16.40 13.91 -22.23
CA PHE A 520 16.79 15.03 -21.38
C PHE A 520 18.23 15.45 -21.74
N PRO A 521 18.52 16.74 -21.87
CA PRO A 521 19.87 17.20 -22.14
C PRO A 521 20.79 16.87 -20.97
N ALA A 522 21.98 16.33 -21.26
CA ALA A 522 23.01 16.00 -20.28
C ALA A 522 24.33 16.69 -20.63
N SER A 523 25.29 16.72 -19.69
CA SER A 523 26.65 17.24 -19.96
C SER A 523 27.37 16.44 -21.05
N THR A 524 27.04 15.16 -21.19
CA THR A 524 27.52 14.26 -22.24
C THR A 524 26.33 13.61 -22.93
N GLY A 525 25.98 14.12 -24.12
CA GLY A 525 24.87 13.58 -24.91
C GLY A 525 23.50 13.83 -24.29
N PHE A 526 22.72 12.77 -24.13
CA PHE A 526 21.36 12.83 -23.60
C PHE A 526 21.11 11.71 -22.60
N ASP A 527 20.44 12.07 -21.51
CA ASP A 527 19.81 11.11 -20.60
C ASP A 527 18.44 10.74 -21.17
N PHE A 528 18.07 9.48 -21.08
CA PHE A 528 16.79 8.96 -21.51
C PHE A 528 16.07 8.35 -20.32
N VAL A 529 14.75 8.51 -20.28
CA VAL A 529 13.87 7.80 -19.35
C VAL A 529 12.87 7.01 -20.17
N ALA A 530 12.89 5.70 -20.00
CA ALA A 530 11.93 4.79 -20.59
C ALA A 530 11.00 4.22 -19.51
N ILE A 531 9.73 4.06 -19.88
CA ILE A 531 8.79 3.24 -19.11
C ILE A 531 8.73 1.88 -19.79
N ALA A 532 9.30 0.86 -19.14
CA ALA A 532 9.36 -0.51 -19.65
C ALA A 532 8.28 -1.37 -18.97
N ASP A 533 7.68 -2.29 -19.73
CA ASP A 533 6.79 -3.31 -19.17
C ASP A 533 7.61 -4.41 -18.48
N GLY A 534 7.15 -4.85 -17.31
CA GLY A 534 7.84 -5.85 -16.48
C GLY A 534 8.39 -5.26 -15.17
N HIS A 535 8.61 -6.15 -14.21
CA HIS A 535 9.19 -5.85 -12.90
C HIS A 535 10.74 -5.84 -13.00
N PRO A 536 11.47 -5.06 -12.18
CA PRO A 536 12.94 -5.06 -12.16
C PRO A 536 13.56 -6.43 -11.83
N ASP A 537 12.80 -7.27 -11.12
CA ASP A 537 13.24 -8.62 -10.75
C ASP A 537 12.85 -9.69 -11.78
N ASP A 538 12.10 -9.33 -12.83
CA ASP A 538 11.78 -10.25 -13.92
C ASP A 538 13.03 -10.56 -14.73
N LYS A 539 13.18 -11.82 -15.13
CA LYS A 539 14.35 -12.27 -15.89
C LYS A 539 14.58 -11.44 -17.15
N GLN A 540 13.52 -11.13 -17.90
CA GLN A 540 13.58 -10.33 -19.13
C GLN A 540 14.08 -8.90 -18.85
N THR A 541 13.55 -8.24 -17.82
CA THR A 541 13.96 -6.90 -17.41
C THR A 541 15.40 -6.89 -16.90
N GLN A 542 15.79 -7.89 -16.09
CA GLN A 542 17.18 -8.04 -15.63
C GLN A 542 18.15 -8.28 -16.78
N ASP A 543 17.78 -9.11 -17.75
CA ASP A 543 18.57 -9.36 -18.95
C ASP A 543 18.73 -8.07 -19.78
N ALA A 544 17.67 -7.28 -19.96
CA ALA A 544 17.72 -5.97 -20.61
C ALA A 544 18.65 -5.00 -19.87
N LEU A 545 18.53 -4.88 -18.55
CA LEU A 545 19.37 -4.01 -17.72
C LEU A 545 20.84 -4.47 -17.73
N ALA A 546 21.11 -5.77 -17.76
CA ALA A 546 22.46 -6.32 -17.84
C ALA A 546 23.13 -6.03 -19.19
N LEU A 547 22.37 -6.14 -20.30
CA LEU A 547 22.85 -5.75 -21.62
C LEU A 547 23.13 -4.23 -21.70
N LEU A 548 22.20 -3.43 -21.16
CA LEU A 548 22.27 -1.98 -21.13
C LEU A 548 23.48 -1.48 -20.31
N THR A 549 23.75 -2.10 -19.15
CA THR A 549 24.89 -1.75 -18.28
C THR A 549 26.22 -2.40 -18.69
N GLY A 550 26.21 -3.26 -19.71
CA GLY A 550 27.41 -3.92 -20.23
C GLY A 550 27.92 -5.11 -19.40
N SER A 551 27.11 -5.66 -18.50
CA SER A 551 27.48 -6.81 -17.65
C SER A 551 27.30 -8.18 -18.33
N ARG A 552 26.68 -8.23 -19.53
CA ARG A 552 26.71 -9.37 -20.47
C ARG A 552 27.19 -8.92 -21.85
N GLY A 553 28.13 -9.68 -22.43
CA GLY A 553 28.69 -9.42 -23.76
C GLY A 553 27.66 -9.63 -24.87
N GLY A 554 27.53 -8.63 -25.74
CA GLY A 554 26.71 -8.65 -26.95
C GLY A 554 27.46 -7.96 -28.09
N GLU A 555 27.05 -8.19 -29.34
CA GLU A 555 27.79 -7.88 -30.58
C GLU A 555 28.11 -6.39 -30.86
N HIS A 556 27.76 -5.47 -29.94
CA HIS A 556 28.06 -4.04 -30.04
C HIS A 556 28.57 -3.47 -28.70
N GLU A 557 29.82 -3.77 -28.37
CA GLU A 557 30.43 -3.35 -27.10
C GLU A 557 30.76 -1.84 -27.06
N GLU A 558 30.90 -1.19 -28.22
CA GLU A 558 31.32 0.22 -28.36
C GLU A 558 30.17 1.26 -28.33
N ASP A 559 28.91 0.84 -28.40
CA ASP A 559 27.71 1.70 -28.53
C ASP A 559 26.83 1.76 -27.26
N LYS A 560 27.33 1.26 -26.14
CA LYS A 560 26.57 1.11 -24.89
C LYS A 560 26.36 2.44 -24.15
N PRO A 561 25.26 2.54 -23.36
CA PRO A 561 25.03 3.70 -22.50
C PRO A 561 26.05 3.78 -21.35
N ASN A 562 26.41 5.02 -20.95
CA ASN A 562 27.41 5.29 -19.93
C ASN A 562 26.96 4.87 -18.52
N TRP A 563 25.65 4.90 -18.29
CA TRP A 563 25.02 4.39 -17.07
C TRP A 563 23.57 4.05 -17.35
N ALA A 564 23.02 3.14 -16.55
CA ALA A 564 21.59 2.89 -16.48
C ALA A 564 21.16 2.61 -15.04
N LYS A 565 19.98 3.10 -14.65
CA LYS A 565 19.41 2.96 -13.31
C LYS A 565 17.90 2.78 -13.37
N VAL A 566 17.38 1.96 -12.47
CA VAL A 566 15.94 1.87 -12.21
C VAL A 566 15.54 3.03 -11.30
N LEU A 567 14.63 3.88 -11.79
CA LEU A 567 14.10 5.03 -11.05
C LEU A 567 12.82 4.69 -10.28
N GLY A 568 12.24 3.51 -10.49
CA GLY A 568 11.02 3.09 -9.83
C GLY A 568 10.36 1.90 -10.51
N CYS A 569 9.47 1.25 -9.77
CA CYS A 569 8.62 0.18 -10.26
C CYS A 569 7.24 0.31 -9.60
N PHE A 570 6.19 0.14 -10.40
CA PHE A 570 4.82 0.26 -9.91
C PHE A 570 3.86 -0.64 -10.70
N HIS A 571 2.80 -1.06 -10.02
CA HIS A 571 1.73 -1.86 -10.61
C HIS A 571 0.87 -1.02 -11.56
N VAL A 572 0.40 -1.65 -12.64
CA VAL A 572 -0.52 -1.07 -13.62
C VAL A 572 -1.77 -1.93 -13.73
N ASN A 573 -2.93 -1.37 -13.39
CA ASN A 573 -4.21 -2.06 -13.56
C ASN A 573 -4.48 -2.32 -15.06
N GLU A 574 -5.01 -3.49 -15.41
CA GLU A 574 -5.25 -3.92 -16.81
C GLU A 574 -6.14 -2.96 -17.62
N GLU A 575 -7.00 -2.16 -16.98
CA GLU A 575 -7.78 -1.10 -17.65
C GLU A 575 -6.92 0.07 -18.19
N ASN A 576 -5.63 0.12 -17.85
CA ASN A 576 -4.64 1.12 -18.29
C ASN A 576 -3.62 0.58 -19.30
N ARG A 577 -3.80 -0.65 -19.81
CA ARG A 577 -2.99 -1.21 -20.90
C ARG A 577 -3.43 -0.73 -22.26
#